data_AF-A0A9N7NBP7-F1
#
_entry.id   AF-A0A9N7NBP7-F1
#
_cell.length_a   1.000
_cell.length_b   1.000
_cell.length_c   1.000
_cell.angle_alpha   90.00
_cell.angle_beta   90.00
_cell.angle_gamma   90.00
#
_symmetry.space_group_name_H-M   'P 1'
#
loop_
_entity.id
_entity.type
_entity.pdbx_description
1 polymer ?
#
loop_
_entity_poly.entity_id
_entity_poly.type
_entity_poly.pdbx_seq_one_letter_code
_entity_poly.pdbx_strand_id
1 'polypeptide(L)' 'VYESFPFHIALSWKGTSPDAQNGVADNQQSTIVFPKGNPIPSVKALTFYRSGTFNVDVQYADISELQAPAKISTYT' A
#
# COMPACT_ATOMS: atom_id res chain seq x y z
N VAL A 1 16.50 23.10 -2.49
CA VAL A 1 15.63 22.00 -2.96
C VAL A 1 15.40 21.09 -1.79
N TYR A 2 14.16 20.93 -1.33
CA TYR A 2 13.83 19.93 -0.31
C TYR A 2 13.45 18.64 -1.05
N GLU A 3 14.05 17.51 -0.67
CA GLU A 3 13.73 16.23 -1.29
C GLU A 3 12.29 15.81 -0.94
N SER A 4 11.58 15.28 -1.93
CA SER A 4 10.19 14.84 -1.79
C SER A 4 9.90 13.63 -2.67
N PHE A 5 8.85 12.87 -2.34
CA PHE A 5 8.45 11.70 -3.12
C PHE A 5 7.94 12.11 -4.52
N PRO A 6 8.53 11.61 -5.62
CA PRO A 6 8.12 11.98 -6.98
C PRO A 6 6.80 11.32 -7.44
N PHE A 7 6.36 10.27 -6.74
CA PHE A 7 5.15 9.50 -7.03
C PHE A 7 4.38 9.20 -5.73
N HIS A 8 3.09 8.88 -5.86
CA HIS A 8 2.32 8.35 -4.74
C HIS A 8 2.78 6.92 -4.40
N ILE A 9 3.16 6.69 -3.14
CA ILE A 9 3.47 5.37 -2.59
C ILE A 9 2.29 4.85 -1.80
N ALA A 10 1.84 3.64 -2.12
CA ALA A 10 0.78 2.93 -1.42
C ALA A 10 1.27 1.61 -0.84
N LEU A 11 0.60 1.19 0.24
CA LEU A 11 0.69 -0.16 0.78
C LEU A 11 -0.59 -0.90 0.42
N SER A 12 -0.47 -2.14 -0.06
CA SER A 12 -1.61 -3.01 -0.33
C SER A 12 -1.48 -4.37 0.33
N TRP A 13 -2.61 -4.97 0.72
CA TRP A 13 -2.68 -6.26 1.38
C TRP A 13 -4.02 -6.93 1.07
N LYS A 14 -4.06 -8.26 1.03
CA LYS A 14 -5.33 -8.98 0.84
C LYS A 14 -6.18 -8.90 2.10
N GLY A 15 -7.48 -8.63 2.05
CA GLY A 15 -8.37 -8.68 3.22
C GLY A 15 -8.59 -10.10 3.79
N THR A 16 -8.55 -10.26 5.12
CA THR A 16 -9.09 -11.42 5.85
C THR A 16 -9.79 -10.87 7.10
N SER A 17 -10.92 -10.18 6.92
CA SER A 17 -11.71 -9.74 8.08
C SER A 17 -12.35 -10.97 8.75
N PRO A 18 -12.28 -11.12 10.09
CA PRO A 18 -13.00 -12.19 10.79
C PRO A 18 -14.53 -12.09 10.67
N ASP A 19 -15.07 -10.93 10.28
CA ASP A 19 -16.52 -10.71 10.09
C ASP A 19 -17.01 -10.89 8.65
N ALA A 20 -16.20 -11.49 7.76
CA ALA A 20 -16.60 -11.76 6.38
C ALA A 20 -17.54 -12.99 6.28
N GLN A 21 -18.67 -12.96 7.00
CA GLN A 21 -19.85 -13.75 6.67
C GLN A 21 -20.52 -13.14 5.44
N ASN A 22 -19.90 -13.28 4.27
CA ASN A 22 -20.54 -13.34 2.96
C ASN A 22 -19.45 -13.33 1.89
N GLY A 23 -19.35 -14.44 1.15
CA GLY A 23 -18.36 -14.67 0.11
C GLY A 23 -18.49 -13.68 -1.05
N VAL A 24 -17.77 -12.57 -0.97
CA VAL A 24 -17.59 -11.62 -2.08
C VAL A 24 -16.12 -11.25 -2.20
N ALA A 25 -15.47 -11.92 -3.15
CA ALA A 25 -14.24 -11.55 -3.87
C ALA A 25 -12.96 -11.24 -3.06
N ASP A 26 -11.84 -11.48 -3.74
CA ASP A 26 -10.46 -11.18 -3.38
C ASP A 26 -10.26 -9.67 -3.12
N ASN A 27 -10.75 -9.17 -1.98
CA ASN A 27 -10.83 -7.73 -1.68
C ASN A 27 -9.43 -7.23 -1.24
N GLN A 28 -8.58 -6.96 -2.23
CA GLN A 28 -7.30 -6.30 -2.01
C GLN A 28 -7.55 -4.90 -1.43
N GLN A 29 -7.09 -4.68 -0.19
CA GLN A 29 -7.10 -3.37 0.45
C GLN A 29 -5.82 -2.62 0.09
N SER A 30 -5.92 -1.31 -0.10
CA SER A 30 -4.78 -0.45 -0.43
C SER A 30 -4.95 0.94 0.16
N THR A 31 -3.85 1.58 0.57
CA THR A 31 -3.85 2.95 1.07
C THR A 31 -2.57 3.70 0.69
N ILE A 32 -2.71 4.98 0.31
CA ILE A 32 -1.58 5.86 0.01
C ILE A 32 -0.95 6.31 1.32
N VAL A 33 0.33 6.00 1.51
CA VAL A 33 1.12 6.36 2.70
C VAL A 33 1.99 7.59 2.46
N PHE A 34 2.53 7.75 1.26
CA PHE A 34 3.30 8.95 0.89
C PHE A 34 2.75 9.53 -0.41
N PRO A 35 1.99 10.63 -0.34
CA PRO A 35 1.54 11.32 -1.53
C PRO A 35 2.71 11.89 -2.35
N LYS A 36 2.53 12.06 -3.67
CA LYS A 36 3.45 12.81 -4.53
C LYS A 36 3.69 14.20 -3.92
N GLY A 37 4.95 14.62 -3.81
CA GLY A 37 5.38 15.87 -3.19
C GLY A 37 5.54 15.82 -1.67
N ASN A 38 5.23 14.70 -0.99
CA ASN A 38 5.46 14.57 0.44
C ASN A 38 6.97 14.67 0.77
N PRO A 39 7.41 15.48 1.76
CA PRO A 39 8.83 15.73 2.03
C PRO A 39 9.54 14.51 2.63
N ILE A 40 10.85 14.40 2.41
CA ILE A 40 11.72 13.36 2.97
C ILE A 40 12.67 14.01 3.99
N PRO A 41 12.83 13.44 5.20
CA PRO A 41 12.25 12.18 5.69
C PRO A 41 10.78 12.30 6.09
N SER A 42 10.06 11.17 6.04
CA SER A 42 8.67 11.06 6.50
C SER A 42 8.40 9.67 7.07
N VAL A 43 7.53 9.59 8.08
CA VAL A 43 7.09 8.33 8.71
C VAL A 43 5.57 8.21 8.63
N LYS A 44 5.07 7.00 8.43
CA LYS A 44 3.65 6.64 8.53
C LYS A 44 3.50 5.36 9.35
N ALA A 45 2.52 5.35 10.25
CA ALA A 45 2.18 4.19 11.06
C ALA A 45 0.79 3.68 10.64
N LEU A 46 0.69 2.38 10.38
CA LEU A 46 -0.56 1.69 10.05
C LEU A 46 -0.75 0.55 11.05
N THR A 47 -2.00 0.30 11.41
CA THR A 47 -2.39 -0.82 12.26
C THR A 47 -3.21 -1.81 11.44
N PHE A 48 -2.81 -3.08 11.46
CA PHE A 48 -3.50 -4.16 10.75
C PHE A 48 -4.16 -5.10 11.76
N TYR A 49 -5.46 -5.33 11.61
CA TYR A 49 -6.20 -6.31 12.41
C TYR A 49 -6.29 -7.62 11.62
N ARG A 50 -5.44 -8.59 11.95
CA ARG A 50 -5.27 -9.84 11.18
C ARG A 50 -5.18 -11.05 12.11
N SER A 51 -5.73 -12.18 11.65
CA SER A 51 -5.71 -13.45 12.40
C SER A 51 -4.48 -14.32 12.13
N GLY A 52 -3.61 -13.96 11.19
CA GLY A 52 -2.41 -14.72 10.85
C GLY A 52 -1.43 -13.95 9.98
N THR A 53 -0.33 -14.61 9.58
CA THR A 53 0.67 -14.06 8.66
C THR A 53 0.02 -13.62 7.35
N PHE A 54 0.40 -12.43 6.88
CA PHE A 54 -0.15 -11.84 5.67
C PHE A 54 0.94 -11.04 4.97
N ASN A 55 0.78 -10.87 3.65
CA ASN A 55 1.72 -10.07 2.87
C ASN A 55 1.26 -8.62 2.77
N VAL A 56 2.21 -7.71 2.79
CA VAL A 56 2.06 -6.29 2.48
C VAL A 56 2.93 -5.96 1.28
N ASP A 57 2.31 -5.54 0.19
CA ASP A 57 2.99 -5.02 -0.99
C ASP A 57 3.18 -3.51 -0.87
N VAL A 58 4.37 -3.04 -1.25
CA VAL A 58 4.64 -1.62 -1.50
C VAL A 58 4.53 -1.39 -3.00
N GLN A 59 3.77 -0.37 -3.41
CA GLN A 59 3.52 -0.09 -4.82
C GLN A 59 3.39 1.40 -5.09
N TYR A 60 3.63 1.80 -6.34
CA TYR A 60 3.17 3.08 -6.85
C TYR A 60 1.65 3.05 -6.98
N ALA A 61 0.97 4.08 -6.47
CA ALA A 61 -0.50 4.14 -6.47
C ALA A 61 -1.08 4.48 -7.84
N ASP A 62 -0.34 5.21 -8.66
CA ASP A 62 -0.73 5.61 -10.00
C ASP A 62 0.31 5.09 -11.01
N ILE A 63 -0.15 4.21 -11.90
CA ILE A 63 0.67 3.59 -12.95
C ILE A 63 0.59 4.35 -14.27
N SER A 64 -0.35 5.29 -14.42
CA SER A 64 -0.52 6.04 -15.67
C SER A 64 0.69 6.92 -15.98
N GLU A 65 1.36 7.42 -14.94
CA GLU A 65 2.62 8.18 -15.04
C GLU A 65 3.87 7.29 -15.05
N LEU A 66 3.73 5.96 -14.93
CA LEU A 66 4.85 5.05 -14.66
C LEU A 66 5.24 4.21 -15.88
N GLN A 67 6.49 4.31 -16.31
CA GLN A 67 7.09 3.44 -17.35
C GLN A 67 7.74 2.17 -16.75
N ALA A 68 7.26 1.71 -15.60
CA ALA A 68 7.82 0.61 -14.83
C ALA A 68 6.70 -0.22 -14.17
N PRO A 69 7.01 -1.43 -13.65
CA PRO A 69 6.05 -2.20 -12.87
C PRO A 69 5.60 -1.42 -11.62
N ALA A 70 4.31 -1.51 -11.31
CA ALA A 70 3.72 -0.81 -10.17
C ALA A 70 4.27 -1.27 -8.81
N LYS A 71 4.59 -2.56 -8.69
CA LYS A 71 5.03 -3.17 -7.42
C LYS A 71 6.50 -2.88 -7.17
N ILE A 72 6.79 -2.32 -6.01
CA ILE A 72 8.13 -1.97 -5.55
C ILE A 72 8.73 -3.13 -4.75
N SER A 73 7.98 -3.68 -3.78
CA SER A 73 8.45 -4.78 -2.91
C SER A 73 7.28 -5.46 -2.19
N THR A 74 7.55 -6.59 -1.53
CA THR A 74 6.60 -7.36 -0.72
C THR A 74 7.25 -7.72 0.61
N TYR A 75 6.49 -7.63 1.71
CA TYR A 75 6.91 -8.00 3.07
C TYR A 75 5.91 -8.99 3.67
N THR A 76 6.39 -9.90 4.52
CA THR A 76 5.63 -10.97 5.18
C THR A 76 5.90 -10.99 6.68
#